data_AF-A0A2W4KI01-F1
#
_entry.id   AF-A0A2W4KI01-F1
#
_cell.length_a   1.000
_cell.length_b   1.000
_cell.length_c   1.000
_cell.angle_alpha   90.00
_cell.angle_beta   90.00
_cell.angle_gamma   90.00
#
_symmetry.space_group_name_H-M   'P 1'
#
loop_
_entity.id
_entity.type
_entity.pdbx_description
1 polymer ?
#
loop_
_entity_poly.entity_id
_entity_poly.type
_entity_poly.pdbx_seq_one_letter_code
_entity_poly.pdbx_strand_id
1 'polypeptide(L)' 'DEPDLPERIAAGDLSGVLSWMREHVHRHGARYEPLELVRRATGRELSAEPFLRYVRRKYGELYGF' A
#
# COMPACT_ATOMS: atom_id res chain seq x y z
N ASP A 1 -4.22 9.99 -1.47
CA ASP A 1 -4.08 11.33 -0.91
C ASP A 1 -4.30 11.30 0.59
N GLU A 2 -3.22 11.09 1.36
CA GLU A 2 -3.14 11.30 2.82
C GLU A 2 -1.68 11.68 3.12
N PRO A 3 -1.29 12.96 2.92
CA PRO A 3 0.12 13.38 3.03
C PRO A 3 0.67 13.28 4.46
N ASP A 4 -0.21 13.29 5.47
CA ASP A 4 0.06 13.17 6.91
C ASP A 4 -0.01 11.72 7.43
N LEU A 5 -0.17 10.75 6.53
CA LEU A 5 -0.25 9.34 6.87
C LEU A 5 0.97 8.83 7.69
N PRO A 6 2.22 9.20 7.36
CA PRO A 6 3.39 8.80 8.15
C PRO A 6 3.32 9.26 9.61
N GLU A 7 2.91 10.51 9.85
CA GLU A 7 2.80 11.12 11.17
C GLU A 7 1.70 10.44 12.00
N ARG A 8 0.56 10.14 11.37
CA ARG A 8 -0.54 9.42 12.03
C ARG A 8 -0.15 8.01 12.43
N ILE A 9 0.55 7.29 11.54
CA ILE A 9 1.10 5.96 11.86
C ILE A 9 2.08 6.06 13.02
N ALA A 10 2.96 7.06 13.03
CA ALA A 10 3.91 7.27 14.12
C ALA A 10 3.22 7.57 15.47
N ALA A 11 2.05 8.21 15.44
CA ALA A 11 1.19 8.44 16.61
C ALA A 11 0.32 7.23 17.00
N GLY A 12 0.40 6.12 16.27
CA GLY A 12 -0.40 4.91 16.52
C GLY A 12 -1.81 4.94 15.91
N ASP A 13 -2.16 5.98 15.16
CA ASP A 13 -3.42 6.05 14.44
C ASP A 13 -3.32 5.35 13.07
N LEU A 14 -3.85 4.14 13.00
CA LEU A 14 -3.90 3.32 11.78
C LEU A 14 -5.25 3.43 11.04
N SER A 15 -6.15 4.29 11.49
CA SER A 15 -7.52 4.33 10.96
C SER A 15 -7.58 4.69 9.47
N GLY A 16 -6.68 5.57 8.99
CA GLY A 16 -6.55 5.90 7.56
C GLY A 16 -6.21 4.68 6.70
N VAL A 17 -5.12 3.98 7.02
CA VAL A 17 -4.70 2.74 6.33
C VAL A 17 -5.82 1.69 6.35
N LEU A 18 -6.44 1.48 7.52
CA LEU A 18 -7.51 0.48 7.67
C LEU A 18 -8.77 0.84 6.88
N SER A 19 -9.15 2.12 6.84
CA SER A 19 -10.28 2.61 6.06
C SER A 19 -10.05 2.35 4.57
N TRP A 20 -8.88 2.73 4.06
CA TRP A 20 -8.50 2.51 2.67
C TRP A 20 -8.53 1.02 2.31
N MET A 21 -7.92 0.15 3.14
CA MET A 21 -7.92 -1.29 2.92
C MET A 21 -9.34 -1.88 2.93
N ARG A 22 -10.23 -1.42 3.82
CA ARG A 22 -11.62 -1.87 3.86
C ARG A 22 -12.38 -1.50 2.60
N GLU A 23 -12.21 -0.28 2.12
CA GLU A 23 -12.89 0.22 0.94
C GLU A 23 -12.40 -0.44 -0.36
N HIS A 24 -11.09 -0.58 -0.53
CA HIS A 24 -10.48 -0.96 -1.80
C HIS A 24 -10.17 -2.45 -1.91
N VAL A 25 -10.04 -3.17 -0.77
CA VAL A 25 -9.64 -4.58 -0.74
C VAL A 25 -10.64 -5.43 0.03
N HIS A 26 -10.75 -5.24 1.36
CA HIS A 26 -11.42 -6.23 2.23
C HIS A 26 -12.91 -6.39 1.93
N ARG A 27 -13.63 -5.30 1.62
CA ARG A 27 -15.08 -5.39 1.35
C ARG A 27 -15.43 -6.26 0.14
N HIS A 28 -14.45 -6.52 -0.74
CA HIS A 28 -14.68 -7.30 -1.94
C HIS A 28 -14.62 -8.82 -1.69
N GLY A 29 -14.00 -9.28 -0.60
CA GLY A 29 -13.84 -10.72 -0.33
C GLY A 29 -13.28 -11.46 -1.54
N ALA A 30 -13.93 -12.55 -1.93
CA ALA A 30 -13.59 -13.34 -3.13
C ALA A 30 -14.36 -12.93 -4.39
N ARG A 31 -14.93 -11.71 -4.44
CA ARG A 31 -15.75 -11.25 -5.58
C ARG A 31 -14.96 -11.10 -6.88
N TYR A 32 -13.66 -10.81 -6.78
CA TYR A 32 -12.78 -10.56 -7.93
C TYR A 32 -11.58 -11.50 -7.88
N GLU A 33 -11.13 -11.93 -9.05
CA GLU A 33 -9.84 -12.59 -9.19
C GLU A 33 -8.71 -11.70 -8.67
N PRO A 34 -7.64 -12.26 -8.09
CA PRO A 34 -6.60 -11.47 -7.42
C PRO A 34 -5.99 -10.36 -8.28
N LEU A 35 -5.69 -10.64 -9.56
CA LEU A 35 -5.10 -9.65 -10.46
C LEU A 35 -6.08 -8.51 -10.79
N GLU A 36 -7.37 -8.82 -10.89
CA GLU A 36 -8.41 -7.81 -11.11
C GLU A 36 -8.60 -6.94 -9.87
N LEU A 37 -8.55 -7.53 -8.66
CA LEU A 37 -8.61 -6.78 -7.41
C LEU A 37 -7.43 -5.80 -7.28
N VAL A 38 -6.21 -6.24 -7.60
CA VAL A 38 -5.03 -5.37 -7.61
C VAL A 38 -5.21 -4.20 -8.58
N ARG A 39 -5.69 -4.48 -9.80
CA ARG A 39 -5.95 -3.44 -10.82
C ARG A 39 -7.00 -2.44 -10.35
N ARG A 40 -8.09 -2.91 -9.73
CA ARG A 40 -9.14 -2.04 -9.18
C ARG A 40 -8.66 -1.18 -8.02
N ALA A 41 -7.89 -1.75 -7.11
CA ALA A 41 -7.43 -1.05 -5.90
C ALA A 41 -6.31 -0.03 -6.20
N THR A 42 -5.44 -0.33 -7.17
CA THR A 42 -4.22 0.46 -7.42
C THR A 42 -4.22 1.23 -8.75
N GLY A 43 -5.18 0.95 -9.63
CA GLY A 43 -5.25 1.50 -10.98
C GLY A 43 -4.19 0.97 -11.95
N ARG A 44 -3.38 -0.03 -11.56
CA ARG A 44 -2.28 -0.58 -12.36
C ARG A 44 -2.27 -2.11 -12.30
N GLU A 45 -1.70 -2.75 -13.31
CA GLU A 45 -1.43 -4.19 -13.26
C GLU A 45 -0.39 -4.53 -12.17
N LEU A 46 -0.41 -5.79 -11.74
CA LEU A 46 0.55 -6.28 -10.75
C LEU A 46 1.99 -6.15 -11.29
N SER A 47 2.84 -5.48 -10.52
CA SER A 47 4.26 -5.29 -10.84
C SER A 47 5.11 -5.32 -9.57
N ALA A 48 6.35 -5.80 -9.68
CA ALA A 48 7.33 -5.75 -8.60
C ALA A 48 7.92 -4.34 -8.37
N GLU A 49 7.70 -3.40 -9.30
CA GLU A 49 8.34 -2.08 -9.28
C GLU A 49 8.10 -1.27 -7.99
N PRO A 50 6.87 -1.16 -7.44
CA PRO A 50 6.65 -0.41 -6.19
C PRO A 50 7.41 -1.01 -5.00
N PHE A 51 7.48 -2.34 -4.94
CA PHE A 51 8.18 -3.06 -3.90
C PHE A 51 9.70 -2.89 -4.02
N LEU A 52 10.26 -3.06 -5.22
CA LEU A 52 11.70 -2.86 -5.44
C LEU A 52 12.12 -1.41 -5.14
N ARG A 53 11.31 -0.42 -5.52
CA ARG A 53 11.54 0.99 -5.16
C ARG A 53 11.55 1.18 -3.65
N TYR A 54 10.58 0.61 -2.93
CA TYR A 54 10.52 0.66 -1.47
C TYR A 54 11.76 0.06 -0.81
N VAL A 55 12.14 -1.18 -1.19
CA VAL A 55 13.27 -1.89 -0.59
C VAL A 55 14.59 -1.18 -0.88
N ARG A 56 14.83 -0.78 -2.14
CA ARG A 56 16.06 -0.03 -2.50
C ARG A 56 16.18 1.26 -1.70
N ARG A 57 15.09 2.03 -1.59
CA ARG A 57 15.08 3.26 -0.79
C ARG A 57 15.36 2.97 0.68
N LYS A 58 14.58 2.10 1.31
CA LYS A 58 14.69 1.78 2.74
C LYS A 58 16.07 1.26 3.12
N TYR A 59 16.60 0.33 2.34
CA TYR A 59 17.88 -0.30 2.66
C TYR A 59 19.07 0.56 2.20
N GLY A 60 18.93 1.38 1.16
CA GLY A 60 19.92 2.40 0.80
C GLY A 60 20.07 3.45 1.91
N GLU A 61 18.95 3.92 2.47
CA GLU A 61 18.93 4.84 3.62
C GLU A 61 19.60 4.24 4.88
N LEU A 62 19.44 2.93 5.12
CA LEU A 62 19.99 2.26 6.31
C LEU A 62 21.44 1.79 6.17
N TYR A 63 21.87 1.39 4.97
CA TYR A 63 23.15 0.69 4.75
C TYR A 63 24.09 1.37 3.76
N GLY A 64 23.67 2.46 3.09
CA GLY A 64 24.57 3.34 2.34
C GLY A 64 25.10 2.77 1.02
N PHE A 65 24.28 2.05 0.26
CA PHE A 65 24.59 1.62 -1.10
C PHE A 65 23.76 2.36 -2.16
#